data_AF-A0AA96G2P0-F1
#
_entry.id   AF-A0AA96G2P0-F1
#
_cell.length_a   1.000
_cell.length_b   1.000
_cell.length_c   1.000
_cell.angle_alpha   90.00
_cell.angle_beta   90.00
_cell.angle_gamma   90.00
#
_symmetry.space_group_name_H-M   'P 1'
#
loop_
_entity.id
_entity.type
_entity.pdbx_description
1 polymer ?
#
loop_
_entity_poly.entity_id
_entity_poly.type
_entity_poly.pdbx_seq_one_letter_code
_entity_poly.pdbx_strand_id
1 'polypeptide(L)' 'MPLTDAKWARIEPLLPDRTPKRGGWWRDHRQVIDAIAFKFHAGSQWVHLPEKYGNWRSVYNRLRM' A
#
# COMPACT_ATOMS: atom_id res chain seq x y z
N MET A 1 2.68 12.72 -3.78
CA MET A 1 1.21 12.87 -3.75
C MET A 1 0.57 11.51 -3.52
N PRO A 2 -0.54 11.41 -2.77
CA PRO A 2 -1.34 10.18 -2.75
C PRO A 2 -1.85 9.87 -4.15
N LEU A 3 -2.10 8.59 -4.44
CA LEU A 3 -2.64 8.17 -5.72
C LEU A 3 -4.03 8.81 -5.88
N THR A 4 -4.28 9.50 -7.00
CA THR A 4 -5.60 10.04 -7.29
C THR A 4 -6.62 8.92 -7.37
N ASP A 5 -7.85 9.15 -6.88
CA ASP A 5 -8.95 8.17 -6.91
C ASP A 5 -9.17 7.58 -8.32
N ALA A 6 -8.98 8.39 -9.37
CA ALA A 6 -9.08 7.94 -10.75
C ALA A 6 -8.00 6.91 -11.14
N LYS A 7 -6.78 7.02 -10.60
CA LYS A 7 -5.73 6.02 -10.78
C LYS A 7 -5.99 4.80 -9.90
N TRP A 8 -6.48 5.01 -8.68
CA TRP A 8 -6.86 3.93 -7.77
C TRP A 8 -7.93 3.04 -8.39
N ALA A 9 -8.98 3.62 -8.96
CA ALA A 9 -10.09 2.89 -9.58
C ALA A 9 -9.66 1.98 -10.75
N ARG A 10 -8.53 2.27 -11.40
CA ARG A 10 -7.96 1.40 -12.45
C ARG A 10 -7.15 0.24 -11.88
N ILE A 11 -6.56 0.41 -10.69
CA ILE A 11 -5.69 -0.58 -10.04
C ILE A 11 -6.50 -1.49 -9.12
N GLU A 12 -7.50 -0.96 -8.41
CA GLU A 12 -8.37 -1.70 -7.50
C GLU A 12 -8.89 -3.04 -8.07
N PRO A 13 -9.44 -3.11 -9.29
CA PRO A 13 -9.96 -4.37 -9.84
C PRO A 13 -8.87 -5.37 -10.23
N LEU A 14 -7.60 -4.96 -10.31
CA LEU A 14 -6.47 -5.84 -10.61
C LEU A 14 -5.87 -6.49 -9.36
N LEU A 15 -6.31 -6.06 -8.18
CA LEU A 15 -5.80 -6.58 -6.93
C LEU A 15 -6.52 -7.87 -6.56
N PRO A 16 -5.82 -8.83 -5.94
CA PRO A 16 -6.45 -10.05 -5.47
C PRO A 16 -7.59 -9.72 -4.51
N ASP A 17 -8.67 -10.50 -4.59
CA ASP A 17 -9.88 -10.27 -3.82
C ASP A 17 -9.59 -9.95 -2.35
N ARG A 18 -10.27 -8.94 -1.82
CA ARG A 18 -10.24 -8.51 -0.41
C ARG A 18 -10.68 -9.61 0.56
N THR A 19 -11.14 -10.77 0.07
CA THR A 19 -11.62 -11.85 0.93
C THR A 19 -10.44 -12.42 1.72
N PRO A 20 -10.48 -12.35 3.07
CA PRO A 20 -9.42 -12.90 3.89
C PRO A 20 -9.39 -14.42 3.76
N LYS A 21 -8.50 -14.96 2.92
CA LYS A 21 -8.13 -16.38 2.98
C LYS A 21 -7.26 -16.59 4.22
N ARG A 22 -7.92 -16.99 5.32
CA ARG A 22 -7.35 -17.42 6.62
C ARG A 22 -6.25 -16.51 7.20
N GLY A 23 -6.59 -15.74 8.23
CA GLY A 23 -5.60 -15.33 9.24
C GLY A 23 -5.25 -13.84 9.36
N GLY A 24 -6.14 -12.91 9.02
CA GLY A 24 -5.95 -11.54 9.48
C GLY A 24 -6.76 -10.49 8.74
N TRP A 25 -7.06 -9.40 9.45
CA TRP A 25 -7.56 -8.15 8.89
C TRP A 25 -6.52 -7.61 7.88
N TRP A 26 -6.77 -7.82 6.59
CA TRP A 26 -5.93 -7.26 5.54
C TRP A 26 -6.02 -5.74 5.62
N ARG A 27 -4.90 -5.03 5.85
CA ARG A 27 -4.88 -3.56 5.70
C ARG A 27 -5.37 -3.19 4.30
N ASP A 28 -6.06 -2.06 4.19
CA ASP A 28 -6.50 -1.52 2.91
C ASP A 28 -5.36 -1.52 1.89
N HIS A 29 -5.59 -2.18 0.76
CA HIS A 29 -4.62 -2.22 -0.34
C HIS A 29 -4.24 -0.81 -0.80
N ARG A 30 -5.18 0.13 -0.67
CA ARG A 30 -4.99 1.54 -0.98
C ARG A 30 -3.87 2.17 -0.16
N GLN A 31 -3.85 1.97 1.16
CA GLN A 31 -2.78 2.49 2.02
C GLN A 31 -1.41 1.94 1.62
N VAL A 32 -1.34 0.64 1.27
CA VAL A 32 -0.08 -0.01 0.90
C VAL A 32 0.43 0.51 -0.44
N ILE A 33 -0.46 0.67 -1.42
CA ILE A 33 -0.10 1.19 -2.75
C ILE A 33 0.24 2.67 -2.68
N ASP A 34 -0.48 3.47 -1.88
CA ASP A 34 -0.13 4.86 -1.63
C ASP A 34 1.22 5.00 -0.95
N ALA A 35 1.55 4.11 0.01
CA ALA A 35 2.86 4.06 0.65
C ALA A 35 3.99 3.75 -0.36
N ILE A 36 3.77 2.76 -1.23
CA ILE A 36 4.71 2.37 -2.27
C ILE A 36 4.90 3.52 -3.26
N ALA A 37 3.81 4.13 -3.74
CA ALA A 37 3.84 5.27 -4.64
C ALA A 37 4.57 6.47 -4.03
N PHE A 38 4.33 6.75 -2.75
CA PHE A 38 5.05 7.78 -2.01
C PHE A 38 6.55 7.48 -1.95
N LYS A 39 6.95 6.25 -1.62
CA LYS A 39 8.36 5.85 -1.56
C LYS A 39 9.06 6.01 -2.91
N PHE A 40 8.43 5.60 -4.01
CA PHE A 40 8.99 5.74 -5.35
C PHE A 40 9.07 7.19 -5.81
N HIS A 41 8.09 8.02 -5.45
CA HIS A 41 8.07 9.44 -5.82
C HIS A 41 9.02 10.29 -4.98
N ALA A 42 9.08 10.05 -3.67
CA ALA A 42 9.91 10.81 -2.73
C ALA A 42 11.37 10.33 -2.70
N GLY A 43 11.68 9.17 -3.31
CA GLY A 43 13.02 8.56 -3.28
C GLY A 43 13.53 8.23 -1.87
N SER A 44 12.65 8.26 -0.87
CA SER A 44 13.02 8.15 0.54
C SER A 44 13.14 6.68 0.98
N GLN A 45 13.94 6.43 2.02
CA GLN A 45 13.99 5.11 2.63
C GLN A 45 12.64 4.74 3.27
N TRP A 46 12.31 3.45 3.33
CA TRP A 46 11.09 2.96 3.97
C TRP A 46 10.93 3.41 5.43
N VAL A 47 12.04 3.64 6.13
CA VAL A 47 12.06 4.12 7.52
C VAL A 47 11.47 5.53 7.66
N HIS A 48 11.54 6.35 6.60
CA HIS A 48 10.97 7.70 6.56
C HIS A 48 9.54 7.72 6.02
N LEU A 49 8.90 6.57 5.88
CA LEU A 49 7.51 6.52 5.44
C LEU A 49 6.62 7.26 6.47
N PRO A 50 5.82 8.25 6.04
CA PRO A 50 4.92 8.96 6.93
C PRO A 50 3.97 8.02 7.65
N GLU A 51 3.76 8.25 8.94
CA GLU A 51 2.93 7.39 9.81
C GLU A 51 1.48 7.27 9.34
N LYS A 52 0.98 8.25 8.56
CA LYS A 52 -0.33 8.21 7.89
C LYS A 52 -0.54 7.00 6.97
N TYR A 53 0.53 6.36 6.51
CA TYR A 53 0.48 5.14 5.71
C TYR A 53 0.62 3.85 6.55
N GLY A 54 0.71 4.00 7.87
CA GLY A 54 0.92 2.93 8.83
C GLY A 54 2.36 2.42 8.87
N ASN A 55 2.57 1.31 9.59
CA ASN A 55 3.90 0.73 9.77
C ASN A 55 4.51 0.29 8.43
N TRP A 56 5.66 0.89 8.08
CA TRP A 56 6.41 0.60 6.86
C TRP A 56 6.82 -0.87 6.74
N ARG A 57 7.04 -1.58 7.86
CA ARG A 57 7.39 -3.02 7.85
C ARG A 57 6.28 -3.86 7.24
N SER A 58 5.02 -3.50 7.51
CA SER A 58 3.86 -4.20 6.95
C SER A 58 3.72 -3.97 5.45
N VAL A 59 4.00 -2.75 4.98
CA VAL A 59 4.01 -2.39 3.55
C VAL A 59 5.14 -3.14 2.83
N TYR A 60 6.35 -3.12 3.41
CA TYR A 60 7.53 -3.78 2.85
C TYR A 60 7.36 -5.30 2.79
N ASN A 61 6.80 -5.92 3.84
CA ASN A 61 6.51 -7.35 3.82
C ASN A 61 5.52 -7.72 2.72
N ARG A 62 4.53 -6.87 2.42
CA ARG A 62 3.61 -7.08 1.29
C ARG A 62 4.27 -6.94 -0.07
N LEU A 63 5.23 -6.04 -0.22
CA LEU A 63 5.97 -5.87 -1.48
C LEU A 63 6.94 -7.04 -1.75
N ARG A 64 7.40 -7.70 -0.67
CA ARG A 64 8.35 -8.82 -0.75
C ARG A 64 7.68 -10.20 -0.84
N MET A 65 6.37 -10.28 -0.58
CA MET A 65 5.60 -11.53 -0.55
C MET A 65 5.24 -12.04 -1.94
#